data_AF-A0A537FZ59-F1
#
_entry.id   AF-A0A537FZ59-F1
#
_cell.length_a   1.000
_cell.length_b   1.000
_cell.length_c   1.000
_cell.angle_alpha   90.00
_cell.angle_beta   90.00
_cell.angle_gamma   90.00
#
_symmetry.space_group_name_H-M   'P 1'
#
loop_
_entity.id
_entity.type
_entity.pdbx_description
1 polymer ?
#
loop_
_entity_poly.entity_id
_entity_poly.type
_entity_poly.pdbx_seq_one_letter_code
_entity_poly.pdbx_strand_id
1 'polypeptide(L)' 'MSRSSKELYVKKIKNGTVIDHISAGHALDVLKILGIDGREGHTVSVAMNVLSEKQSKKDIVKV' A
#
# COMPACT_ATOMS: atom_id res chain seq x y z
N MET A 1 8.83 -27.05 -10.09
CA MET A 1 7.76 -26.03 -10.13
C MET A 1 8.39 -24.68 -9.86
N SER A 2 8.30 -23.77 -10.83
CA SER A 2 8.92 -22.44 -10.80
C SER A 2 8.49 -21.67 -9.54
N ARG A 3 9.45 -21.03 -8.84
CA ARG A 3 9.15 -20.08 -7.76
C ARG A 3 8.18 -19.04 -8.32
N SER A 4 6.92 -19.07 -7.88
CA SER A 4 5.97 -18.00 -8.14
C SER A 4 6.62 -16.71 -7.66
N SER A 5 7.04 -15.87 -8.60
CA SER A 5 7.43 -14.50 -8.33
C SER A 5 6.28 -13.88 -7.56
N LYS A 6 6.47 -13.52 -6.28
CA LYS A 6 5.48 -12.75 -5.52
C LYS A 6 5.11 -11.54 -6.37
N GLU A 7 3.93 -11.56 -6.98
CA GLU A 7 3.47 -10.43 -7.79
C GLU A 7 3.33 -9.23 -6.86
N LEU A 8 4.10 -8.18 -7.18
CA LEU A 8 4.03 -6.94 -6.45
C LEU A 8 2.85 -6.14 -7.00
N TYR A 9 1.80 -5.98 -6.18
CA TYR A 9 0.66 -5.12 -6.52
C TYR A 9 1.07 -3.68 -6.84
N VAL A 10 2.17 -3.22 -6.24
CA VAL A 10 2.73 -1.88 -6.43
C VAL A 10 4.26 -1.94 -6.45
N LYS A 11 4.87 -1.13 -7.34
CA LYS A 11 6.33 -1.06 -7.48
C LYS A 11 7.03 -0.74 -6.15
N LYS A 12 8.29 -1.16 -6.03
CA LYS A 12 9.15 -0.77 -4.90
C LYS A 12 9.49 0.72 -5.02
N ILE A 13 9.55 1.42 -3.90
CA ILE A 13 10.05 2.79 -3.81
C ILE A 13 11.51 2.77 -3.36
N LYS A 14 12.29 3.76 -3.80
CA LYS A 14 13.71 3.89 -3.45
C LYS A 14 13.90 4.66 -2.15
N ASN A 15 13.17 5.77 -1.99
CA ASN A 15 13.15 6.64 -0.82
C ASN A 15 11.70 7.00 -0.54
N GLY A 16 11.28 6.94 0.73
CA GLY A 16 9.90 7.22 1.13
C GLY A 16 9.43 6.31 2.27
N THR A 17 8.12 6.27 2.48
CA THR A 17 7.50 5.51 3.58
C THR A 17 6.52 4.48 3.04
N VAL A 18 6.58 3.27 3.60
CA VAL A 18 5.62 2.19 3.30
C VAL A 18 4.81 1.91 4.57
N ILE A 19 3.52 2.18 4.51
CA ILE A 19 2.55 1.81 5.54
C ILE A 19 1.87 0.53 5.05
N ASP A 20 2.30 -0.60 5.58
CA ASP A 20 1.80 -1.94 5.23
C ASP A 20 0.95 -2.51 6.36
N HIS A 21 0.14 -3.53 6.03
CA HIS A 21 -0.78 -4.20 6.96
C HIS A 21 -1.87 -3.28 7.52
N ILE A 22 -2.33 -2.33 6.71
CA ILE A 22 -3.53 -1.56 7.02
C ILE A 22 -4.73 -2.53 6.89
N SER A 23 -5.68 -2.44 7.83
CA SER A 23 -6.93 -3.20 7.74
C SER A 23 -7.59 -2.96 6.39
N ALA A 24 -8.08 -4.04 5.75
CA ALA A 24 -8.62 -3.96 4.40
C ALA A 24 -9.75 -2.92 4.29
N GLY A 25 -9.67 -2.02 3.31
CA GLY A 25 -10.63 -0.95 3.09
C GLY A 25 -10.32 0.38 3.80
N HIS A 26 -9.26 0.47 4.61
CA HIS A 26 -8.95 1.66 5.42
C HIS A 26 -7.74 2.48 4.91
N ALA A 27 -7.17 2.19 3.74
CA ALA A 27 -6.06 3.00 3.20
C ALA A 27 -6.39 4.50 3.09
N LEU A 28 -7.62 4.82 2.66
CA LEU A 28 -8.04 6.20 2.44
C LEU A 28 -8.24 6.97 3.77
N ASP A 29 -8.65 6.26 4.83
CA ASP A 29 -8.74 6.84 6.17
C ASP A 29 -7.35 7.24 6.67
N VAL A 30 -6.34 6.39 6.44
CA VAL A 30 -4.94 6.69 6.79
C VAL A 30 -4.44 7.94 6.06
N LEU A 31 -4.66 8.04 4.75
CA LEU A 31 -4.28 9.23 3.98
C LEU A 31 -4.96 10.49 4.52
N LYS A 32 -6.26 10.41 4.84
CA LYS A 32 -7.01 11.52 5.43
C LYS A 32 -6.45 11.96 6.78
N ILE A 33 -6.11 11.01 7.66
CA ILE A 33 -5.54 11.31 8.99
C ILE A 33 -4.16 11.96 8.86
N LEU A 34 -3.35 11.51 7.90
CA LEU A 34 -2.03 12.07 7.63
C LEU A 34 -2.07 13.39 6.86
N GLY A 35 -3.25 13.82 6.41
CA GLY A 35 -3.41 15.01 5.59
C GLY A 35 -2.76 14.90 4.20
N ILE A 36 -2.65 13.67 3.67
CA ILE A 36 -2.06 13.40 2.36
C ILE A 36 -3.19 13.33 1.34
N ASP A 37 -3.25 14.31 0.42
CA ASP A 37 -4.32 14.40 -0.58
C ASP A 37 -3.81 14.35 -2.04
N GLY A 38 -2.49 14.25 -2.23
CA GLY A 38 -1.83 14.14 -3.53
C GLY A 38 -1.48 15.49 -4.17
N ARG A 39 -1.83 16.62 -3.53
CA ARG A 39 -1.48 17.96 -4.03
C ARG A 39 -0.06 18.39 -3.66
N GLU A 40 0.62 17.63 -2.82
CA GLU A 40 1.99 17.90 -2.35
C GLU A 40 3.03 17.65 -3.46
N GLY A 41 2.64 16.99 -4.55
CA GLY A 41 3.51 16.70 -5.70
C GLY A 41 4.35 15.42 -5.54
N HIS A 42 4.15 14.65 -4.47
CA HIS A 42 4.74 13.33 -4.29
C HIS A 42 3.91 12.24 -4.96
N THR A 43 4.56 11.17 -5.44
CA THR A 43 3.85 10.02 -6.01
C THR A 43 3.35 9.13 -4.89
N VAL A 44 2.04 9.06 -4.71
CA VAL A 44 1.42 8.14 -3.74
C VAL A 44 0.90 6.91 -4.48
N SER A 45 1.24 5.72 -4.01
CA SER A 45 0.67 4.45 -4.48
C SER A 45 -0.20 3.84 -3.38
N VAL A 46 -1.45 3.51 -3.74
CA VAL A 46 -2.40 2.85 -2.83
C VAL A 46 -2.79 1.51 -3.43
N ALA A 47 -2.68 0.44 -2.63
CA ALA A 47 -3.19 -0.88 -2.98
C ALA A 47 -4.17 -1.32 -1.89
N MET A 48 -5.42 -1.58 -2.27
CA MET A 48 -6.49 -1.93 -1.33
C MET A 48 -6.97 -3.37 -1.56
N ASN A 49 -7.39 -4.04 -0.49
CA ASN A 49 -7.93 -5.40 -0.50
C ASN A 49 -6.99 -6.44 -1.14
N VAL A 50 -5.69 -6.21 -1.08
CA VAL A 50 -4.68 -7.14 -1.63
C VAL A 50 -4.52 -8.36 -0.74
N LEU A 51 -4.25 -9.53 -1.34
CA LEU A 51 -4.07 -10.75 -0.57
C LEU A 51 -2.90 -10.62 0.41
N SER A 52 -3.12 -11.08 1.63
CA SER A 52 -2.13 -11.09 2.70
C SER A 52 -2.04 -12.47 3.30
N GLU A 53 -0.84 -13.04 3.34
CA GLU A 53 -0.57 -14.31 4.03
C GLU A 53 -0.97 -14.25 5.52
N LYS A 54 -0.94 -13.06 6.14
CA LYS A 54 -1.25 -12.87 7.57
C LYS A 54 -2.69 -12.45 7.88
N GLN A 55 -3.34 -11.70 6.99
CA GLN A 55 -4.61 -11.00 7.29
C GLN A 55 -5.76 -11.34 6.33
N SER A 56 -5.63 -12.37 5.49
CA SER A 56 -6.52 -12.64 4.34
C SER A 56 -6.46 -11.54 3.29
N LYS A 57 -6.86 -10.30 3.64
CA LYS A 57 -6.71 -9.09 2.83
C LYS A 57 -6.09 -7.97 3.66
N LYS A 58 -5.37 -7.07 2.99
CA LYS A 58 -4.83 -5.85 3.59
C LYS A 58 -4.81 -4.70 2.60
N ASP A 59 -4.55 -3.53 3.13
CA ASP A 59 -4.29 -2.32 2.40
C ASP A 59 -2.82 -1.89 2.60
N ILE A 60 -2.28 -1.17 1.62
CA ILE A 60 -0.90 -0.66 1.60
C ILE A 60 -0.91 0.76 1.05
N VAL A 61 -0.20 1.66 1.73
CA VAL A 61 0.10 3.02 1.24
C VAL A 61 1.61 3.16 1.10
N LYS A 62 2.05 3.71 -0.04
CA LYS A 62 3.45 4.10 -0.27
C LYS A 62 3.48 5.56 -0.69
N VAL A 63 4.36 6.34 -0.06
CA VAL A 63 4.64 7.74 -0.37
C VAL A 63 6.12 7.87 -0.70
#